data_AF-A0A2S8UGL4-F1
#
_entry.id   AF-A0A2S8UGL4-F1
#
_cell.length_a   1.000
_cell.length_b   1.000
_cell.length_c   1.000
_cell.angle_alpha   90.00
_cell.angle_beta   90.00
_cell.angle_gamma   90.00
#
_symmetry.space_group_name_H-M   'P 1'
#
loop_
_entity.id
_entity.type
_entity.pdbx_description
1 polymer ?
#
loop_
_entity_poly.entity_id
_entity_poly.type
_entity_poly.pdbx_seq_one_letter_code
_entity_poly.pdbx_strand_id
1 'polypeptide(L)' 'MSKTLDVLEAAAHGTPAGFVDGCKSRGGCPNYRDREVLTCFLAHRAYAHYYLLREQGPEVPITRAMLRQAKRRS' A
#
# COMPACT_ATOMS: atom_id res chain seq x y z
N MET A 1 20.22 -19.16 -2.54
CA MET A 1 19.09 -18.31 -2.14
C MET A 1 18.34 -17.90 -3.40
N SER A 2 17.02 -18.05 -3.42
CA SER A 2 16.21 -17.94 -4.65
C SER A 2 15.94 -16.48 -5.00
N LYS A 3 16.29 -16.05 -6.22
CA LYS A 3 16.10 -14.68 -6.76
C LYS A 3 14.66 -14.15 -6.64
N THR A 4 13.67 -15.03 -6.50
CA THR A 4 12.26 -14.65 -6.38
C THR A 4 11.90 -14.10 -4.99
N LEU A 5 12.66 -14.47 -3.95
CA LEU A 5 12.47 -13.95 -2.59
C LEU A 5 13.04 -12.52 -2.47
N ASP A 6 14.18 -12.26 -3.12
CA ASP A 6 14.82 -10.93 -3.13
C ASP A 6 13.95 -9.84 -3.78
N VAL A 7 13.18 -10.19 -4.83
CA VAL A 7 12.27 -9.24 -5.51
C VAL A 7 11.03 -8.93 -4.67
N LEU A 8 10.55 -9.87 -3.85
CA LEU A 8 9.41 -9.67 -2.95
C LEU A 8 9.81 -8.95 -1.65
N GLU A 9 11.06 -9.09 -1.21
CA GLU A 9 11.66 -8.25 -0.15
C GLU A 9 11.97 -6.83 -0.62
N ALA A 10 12.29 -6.64 -1.91
CA ALA A 10 12.56 -5.31 -2.49
C ALA A 10 11.30 -4.51 -2.85
N ALA A 11 10.15 -5.16 -3.05
CA ALA A 11 8.90 -4.48 -3.40
C ALA A 11 8.43 -3.57 -2.24
N ALA A 12 8.13 -2.31 -2.54
CA ALA A 12 7.63 -1.36 -1.55
C ALA A 12 6.25 -1.80 -1.04
N HIS A 13 6.14 -2.12 0.27
CA HIS A 13 4.90 -2.59 0.87
C HIS A 13 4.06 -1.45 1.44
N GLY A 14 2.74 -1.60 1.33
CA GLY A 14 1.79 -0.56 1.75
C GLY A 14 1.65 0.60 0.78
N THR A 15 2.19 0.46 -0.42
CA THR A 15 2.09 1.43 -1.50
C THR A 15 1.11 0.96 -2.58
N PRO A 16 0.51 1.88 -3.35
CA PRO A 16 -0.19 1.54 -4.58
C PRO A 16 0.68 0.82 -5.61
N ALA A 17 1.94 1.23 -5.76
CA ALA A 17 2.90 0.62 -6.69
C ALA A 17 3.16 -0.86 -6.34
N GLY A 18 3.37 -1.18 -5.06
CA GLY A 18 3.57 -2.56 -4.61
C GLY A 18 2.39 -3.50 -4.93
N PHE A 19 1.17 -2.96 -5.10
CA PHE A 19 0.03 -3.75 -5.60
C PHE A 19 0.15 -4.05 -7.10
N VAL A 20 0.58 -3.06 -7.89
CA VAL A 20 0.83 -3.19 -9.33
C VAL A 20 1.96 -4.18 -9.58
N ASP A 21 3.02 -4.13 -8.76
CA ASP A 21 4.19 -5.01 -8.86
C ASP A 21 3.92 -6.46 -8.44
N GLY A 22 2.81 -6.72 -7.75
CA GLY A 22 2.32 -8.09 -7.52
C GLY A 22 1.85 -8.42 -6.10
N CYS A 23 1.98 -7.53 -5.12
CA CYS A 23 1.49 -7.76 -3.75
C CYS A 23 -0.04 -7.58 -3.64
N LYS A 24 -0.78 -8.44 -4.35
CA LYS A 24 -2.26 -8.37 -4.47
C LYS A 24 -3.00 -9.00 -3.30
N SER A 25 -2.34 -9.90 -2.55
CA SER A 25 -2.96 -10.60 -1.42
C SER A 25 -3.14 -9.68 -0.22
N ARG A 26 -4.34 -9.66 0.36
CA ARG A 26 -4.59 -8.93 1.61
C ARG A 26 -3.93 -9.63 2.80
N GLY A 27 -4.07 -10.95 2.91
CA GLY A 27 -3.51 -11.75 4.02
C GLY A 27 -2.03 -12.09 3.87
N GLY A 28 -1.52 -12.13 2.63
CA GLY A 28 -0.13 -12.44 2.32
C GLY A 28 0.78 -11.22 2.23
N CYS A 29 0.23 -10.00 2.36
CA CYS A 29 1.06 -8.80 2.45
C CYS A 29 1.74 -8.74 3.83
N PRO A 30 3.04 -8.41 3.92
CA PRO A 30 3.75 -8.20 5.19
C PRO A 30 3.01 -7.24 6.14
N ASN A 31 2.34 -6.23 5.58
CA ASN A 31 1.58 -5.23 6.36
C ASN A 31 0.19 -5.71 6.80
N TYR A 32 -0.19 -6.99 6.60
CA TYR A 32 -1.53 -7.48 6.94
C TYR A 32 -1.90 -7.23 8.41
N ARG A 33 -0.93 -7.39 9.31
CA ARG A 33 -1.09 -7.20 10.76
C ARG A 33 -0.53 -5.87 11.27
N ASP A 34 0.08 -5.08 10.40
CA ASP A 34 0.57 -3.76 10.73
C ASP A 34 -0.62 -2.87 11.14
N ARG A 35 -0.44 -1.96 12.10
CA ARG A 35 -1.49 -1.05 12.62
C ARG A 35 -1.36 0.39 12.11
N GLU A 36 -0.27 0.72 11.46
CA GLU A 36 0.08 2.05 11.00
C GLU A 36 -0.05 2.15 9.48
N VAL A 37 0.52 1.20 8.75
CA VAL A 37 0.57 1.15 7.29
C VAL A 37 -0.52 0.21 6.74
N LEU A 38 -1.08 0.55 5.58
CA LEU A 38 -2.01 -0.32 4.88
C LEU A 38 -1.29 -1.50 4.21
N THR A 39 -2.06 -2.52 3.82
CA THR A 39 -1.59 -3.51 2.84
C THR A 39 -1.56 -2.86 1.45
N CYS A 40 -0.72 -3.35 0.53
CA CYS A 40 -0.65 -2.82 -0.84
C CYS A 40 -2.02 -2.82 -1.53
N PHE A 41 -2.81 -3.89 -1.34
CA PHE A 41 -4.20 -3.95 -1.78
C PHE A 41 -5.06 -2.78 -1.28
N LEU A 42 -5.00 -2.50 0.04
CA LEU A 42 -5.77 -1.42 0.64
C LEU A 42 -5.23 -0.05 0.24
N ALA A 43 -3.92 0.10 0.10
CA ALA A 43 -3.26 1.32 -0.36
C ALA A 43 -3.68 1.65 -1.80
N HIS A 44 -3.59 0.70 -2.74
CA HIS A 44 -4.04 0.89 -4.12
C HIS A 44 -5.52 1.30 -4.19
N ARG A 45 -6.39 0.64 -3.42
CA ARG A 45 -7.81 1.01 -3.35
C ARG A 45 -8.02 2.41 -2.79
N ALA A 46 -7.30 2.79 -1.74
CA ALA A 46 -7.37 4.12 -1.15
C ALA A 46 -6.89 5.20 -2.13
N TYR A 47 -5.75 4.98 -2.78
CA TYR A 47 -5.18 5.87 -3.79
C TYR A 47 -6.11 6.10 -4.99
N ALA A 48 -6.74 5.03 -5.48
CA ALA A 48 -7.71 5.13 -6.56
C ALA A 48 -8.94 5.96 -6.16
N HIS A 49 -9.38 5.87 -4.90
CA HIS A 49 -10.64 6.45 -4.45
C HIS A 49 -10.49 7.89 -3.91
N TYR A 50 -9.39 8.23 -3.25
CA TYR A 50 -9.21 9.54 -2.60
C TYR A 50 -8.16 10.39 -3.33
N TYR A 51 -8.60 11.50 -3.95
CA TYR A 51 -7.71 12.40 -4.70
C TYR A 51 -6.52 12.91 -3.88
N LEU A 52 -6.73 13.27 -2.60
CA LEU A 52 -5.66 13.73 -1.69
C LEU A 52 -4.51 12.72 -1.52
N LEU A 53 -4.80 11.42 -1.65
CA LEU A 53 -3.77 10.39 -1.56
C LEU A 53 -2.97 10.27 -2.86
N ARG A 54 -3.50 10.76 -4.00
CA ARG A 54 -2.78 10.78 -5.27
C ARG A 54 -1.66 11.81 -5.30
N GLU A 55 -1.82 12.91 -4.57
CA GLU A 55 -0.80 13.96 -4.42
C GLU A 55 0.49 13.44 -3.77
N GLN A 56 0.41 12.34 -3.01
CA GLN A 56 1.57 11.72 -2.36
C GLN A 56 2.41 10.89 -3.33
N GLY A 57 1.84 10.45 -4.46
CA GLY A 57 2.48 9.55 -5.41
C GLY A 57 2.31 8.06 -5.08
N PRO A 58 2.51 7.17 -6.07
CA PRO A 58 2.19 5.74 -5.95
C PRO A 58 3.23 4.94 -5.15
N GLU A 59 4.41 5.49 -4.92
CA GLU A 59 5.49 4.85 -4.13
C GLU A 59 5.41 5.18 -2.64
N VAL A 60 4.56 6.13 -2.24
CA VAL A 60 4.44 6.53 -0.84
C VAL A 60 3.55 5.53 -0.09
N PRO A 61 4.02 4.97 1.05
CA PRO A 61 3.19 4.11 1.88
C PRO A 61 1.96 4.86 2.38
N ILE A 62 0.77 4.32 2.11
CA ILE A 62 -0.46 4.92 2.59
C ILE A 62 -0.71 4.42 4.01
N THR A 63 -0.61 5.32 4.96
CA THR A 63 -0.91 5.02 6.36
C THR A 63 -2.41 5.03 6.63
N ARG A 64 -2.82 4.34 7.70
CA ARG A 64 -4.19 4.42 8.22
C ARG A 64 -4.55 5.84 8.64
N ALA A 65 -3.60 6.63 9.11
CA ALA A 65 -3.84 8.03 9.46
C ALA A 65 -4.18 8.87 8.23
N MET A 66 -3.40 8.74 7.15
CA MET A 66 -3.67 9.39 5.87
C MET A 66 -5.04 8.98 5.31
N LEU A 67 -5.37 7.68 5.34
CA LEU A 67 -6.68 7.19 4.92
C LEU A 67 -7.83 7.80 5.76
N ARG A 68 -7.66 7.86 7.09
CA ARG A 68 -8.65 8.50 7.98
C ARG A 68 -8.83 9.98 7.68
N GLN A 69 -7.74 10.69 7.39
CA GLN A 69 -7.79 12.11 7.03
C GLN A 69 -8.49 12.31 5.68
N ALA A 70 -8.13 11.52 4.67
CA ALA A 70 -8.76 11.58 3.35
C ALA A 70 -10.27 11.34 3.41
N LYS A 71 -10.71 10.33 4.18
CA LYS A 71 -12.13 10.04 4.44
C LYS A 71 -12.92 11.18 5.09
N ARG A 72 -12.26 11.99 5.91
CA ARG A 72 -12.92 13.13 6.57
C ARG A 72 -13.08 14.33 5.64
N ARG A 73 -12.37 14.35 4.51
CA ARG A 73 -12.32 15.47 3.56
C ARG A 73 -12.96 15.13 2.20
N SER A 74 -13.43 13.90 2.04
CA SER A 74 -14.21 13.42 0.88
C SER A 74 -15.70 13.59 1.13
#